data_AF-A0A8T7DHK2-F1
#
_entry.id   AF-A0A8T7DHK2-F1
#
_cell.length_a   1.000
_cell.length_b   1.000
_cell.length_c   1.000
_cell.angle_alpha   90.00
_cell.angle_beta   90.00
_cell.angle_gamma   90.00
#
_symmetry.space_group_name_H-M   'P 1'
#
loop_
_entity.id
_entity.type
_entity.pdbx_description
1 polymer ?
#
loop_
_entity_poly.entity_id
_entity_poly.type
_entity_poly.pdbx_seq_one_letter_code
_entity_poly.pdbx_strand_id
1 'polypeptide(L)'
;MNTNSLILTCFLMVISLGLTASPDGEKLYQQYCESCHQTHGEGGIGLPLSSIKMAHVSNNYLENSIRLGRPGRIMPAYPGMSDAQVQAIIRYIRSWSDQPAKIFSSETIAGDLANGEQHYKKRCAKCHANDGSGEGDGTGVTKSRKRKFLIMPAAINNSGYLESVTDQEIREIIIADRDDSKMPTMQGKLTDQEINDVVAYVRSLKVAKPAYEEYL
;
A
#
# COMPACT_ATOMS: atom_id res chain seq x y z
N MET A 1 -8.71 -80.14 -13.18
CA MET A 1 -9.19 -79.36 -14.34
C MET A 1 -10.49 -78.70 -13.88
N ASN A 2 -10.72 -77.40 -13.82
CA ASN A 2 -10.06 -76.19 -14.31
C ASN A 2 -10.57 -75.02 -13.44
N THR A 3 -9.66 -74.30 -12.78
CA THR A 3 -9.28 -72.89 -13.03
C THR A 3 -10.19 -71.83 -12.39
N ASN A 4 -9.63 -71.22 -11.34
CA ASN A 4 -10.00 -69.91 -10.79
C ASN A 4 -10.03 -68.84 -11.88
N SER A 5 -11.01 -67.94 -11.84
CA SER A 5 -10.93 -66.65 -12.53
C SER A 5 -11.38 -65.54 -11.59
N LEU A 6 -10.38 -64.87 -11.02
CA LEU A 6 -10.51 -63.70 -10.18
C LEU A 6 -10.64 -62.49 -11.12
N ILE A 7 -11.86 -61.95 -11.29
CA ILE A 7 -12.08 -60.73 -12.08
C ILE A 7 -11.72 -59.53 -11.20
N LEU A 8 -10.49 -59.06 -11.36
CA LEU A 8 -9.99 -57.82 -10.76
C LEU A 8 -10.59 -56.63 -11.52
N THR A 9 -11.70 -56.09 -11.01
CA THR A 9 -12.29 -54.84 -11.51
C THR A 9 -11.43 -53.68 -11.02
N CYS A 10 -10.63 -53.12 -11.91
CA CYS A 10 -9.82 -51.94 -11.66
C CYS A 10 -10.74 -50.71 -11.53
N PHE A 11 -10.99 -50.26 -10.30
CA PHE A 11 -11.74 -49.03 -10.02
C PHE A 11 -10.83 -47.84 -10.38
N LEU A 12 -11.00 -47.28 -11.58
CA LEU A 12 -10.40 -46.00 -11.97
C LEU A 12 -11.07 -44.90 -11.15
N MET A 13 -10.50 -44.60 -9.99
CA MET A 13 -10.84 -43.44 -9.19
C MET A 13 -10.38 -42.20 -9.95
N VAL A 14 -11.30 -41.58 -10.70
CA VAL A 14 -11.06 -40.28 -11.34
C VAL A 14 -10.94 -39.26 -10.21
N ILE A 15 -9.70 -38.93 -9.81
CA ILE A 15 -9.44 -37.80 -8.92
C ILE A 15 -9.72 -36.55 -9.76
N SER A 16 -10.95 -36.04 -9.69
CA SER A 16 -11.30 -34.72 -10.21
C SER A 16 -10.56 -33.68 -9.36
N LEU A 17 -9.33 -33.32 -9.76
CA LEU A 17 -8.74 -32.08 -9.31
C LEU A 17 -9.67 -30.96 -9.81
N GLY A 18 -10.49 -30.43 -8.91
CA GLY A 18 -11.30 -29.26 -9.20
C GLY A 18 -10.37 -28.11 -9.53
N LEU A 19 -10.18 -27.83 -10.82
CA LEU A 19 -9.61 -26.58 -11.30
C LEU A 19 -10.62 -25.47 -10.96
N THR A 20 -10.52 -24.93 -9.75
CA THR A 20 -11.19 -23.68 -9.43
C THR A 20 -10.56 -22.60 -10.30
N ALA A 21 -11.33 -21.98 -11.20
CA ALA A 21 -10.86 -20.88 -12.00
C ALA A 21 -10.29 -19.77 -11.09
N SER A 22 -9.11 -19.26 -11.42
CA SER A 22 -8.49 -18.15 -10.69
C SER A 22 -9.44 -16.94 -10.65
N PRO A 23 -9.51 -16.20 -9.53
CA PRO A 23 -10.35 -15.00 -9.46
C PRO A 23 -9.99 -13.98 -10.56
N ASP A 24 -11.01 -13.34 -11.10
CA ASP A 24 -10.90 -12.30 -12.13
C ASP A 24 -10.49 -10.96 -11.47
N GLY A 25 -9.23 -10.57 -11.64
CA GLY A 25 -8.66 -9.39 -11.01
C GLY A 25 -9.27 -8.08 -11.48
N GLU A 26 -9.64 -8.00 -12.76
CA GLU A 26 -10.28 -6.81 -13.34
C GLU A 26 -11.67 -6.60 -12.74
N LYS A 27 -12.50 -7.65 -12.70
CA LYS A 27 -13.84 -7.55 -12.09
C LYS A 27 -13.78 -7.20 -10.60
N LEU A 28 -12.83 -7.78 -9.87
CA LEU A 28 -12.61 -7.44 -8.47
C LEU A 28 -12.19 -5.97 -8.32
N TYR A 29 -11.29 -5.48 -9.18
CA TYR A 29 -10.90 -4.07 -9.16
C TYR A 29 -12.07 -3.14 -9.46
N GLN A 30 -12.87 -3.43 -10.50
CA GLN A 30 -14.07 -2.68 -10.85
C GLN A 30 -15.07 -2.61 -9.69
N GLN A 31 -15.26 -3.74 -8.99
CA GLN A 31 -16.19 -3.84 -7.88
C GLN A 31 -15.74 -3.07 -6.62
N TYR A 32 -14.45 -3.13 -6.27
CA TYR A 32 -13.96 -2.70 -4.95
C TYR A 32 -13.05 -1.46 -4.97
N CYS A 33 -12.47 -1.11 -6.11
CA CYS A 33 -11.39 -0.12 -6.19
C CYS A 33 -11.66 1.02 -7.17
N GLU A 34 -12.29 0.72 -8.31
CA GLU A 34 -12.47 1.66 -9.43
C GLU A 34 -13.19 2.96 -9.03
N SER A 35 -14.21 2.89 -8.17
CA SER A 35 -14.96 4.10 -7.76
C SER A 35 -14.07 5.19 -7.15
N CYS A 36 -12.96 4.80 -6.53
CA CYS A 36 -12.00 5.72 -5.90
C CYS A 36 -10.72 5.90 -6.72
N HIS A 37 -10.20 4.82 -7.30
CA HIS A 37 -8.92 4.79 -8.00
C HIS A 37 -9.04 4.96 -9.53
N GLN A 38 -10.25 4.99 -10.07
CA GLN A 38 -10.59 5.04 -11.51
C GLN A 38 -10.15 3.82 -12.29
N THR A 39 -10.64 3.67 -13.52
CA THR A 39 -10.56 2.42 -14.30
C THR A 39 -9.14 1.91 -14.51
N HIS A 40 -8.14 2.79 -14.69
CA HIS A 40 -6.73 2.42 -14.86
C HIS A 40 -5.82 3.02 -13.78
N GLY A 41 -6.37 3.29 -12.60
CA GLY A 41 -5.57 3.77 -11.48
C GLY A 41 -5.17 5.24 -11.59
N GLU A 42 -5.84 6.05 -12.40
CA GLU A 42 -5.57 7.48 -12.57
C GLU A 42 -5.74 8.26 -11.25
N GLY A 43 -6.51 7.70 -10.30
CA GLY A 43 -6.83 8.33 -9.02
C GLY A 43 -7.98 9.32 -9.10
N GLY A 44 -8.24 10.02 -8.01
CA GLY A 44 -9.35 10.97 -7.89
C GLY A 44 -9.69 11.19 -6.43
N ILE A 45 -10.69 10.44 -5.93
CA ILE A 45 -10.94 10.34 -4.48
C ILE A 45 -9.79 9.58 -3.82
N GLY A 46 -9.38 8.45 -4.41
CA GLY A 46 -8.20 7.69 -4.02
C GLY A 46 -6.93 8.25 -4.66
N LEU A 47 -5.78 7.96 -4.03
CA LEU A 47 -4.48 8.26 -4.63
C LEU A 47 -4.29 7.47 -5.93
N PRO A 48 -3.56 8.01 -6.93
CA PRO A 48 -3.26 7.27 -8.15
C PRO A 48 -2.55 5.94 -7.84
N LEU A 49 -2.86 4.94 -8.66
CA LEU A 49 -2.21 3.64 -8.79
C LEU A 49 -1.48 3.54 -10.14
N SER A 50 -0.97 4.69 -10.60
CA SER A 50 -0.27 4.87 -11.88
C SER A 50 0.82 3.82 -12.12
N SER A 51 1.17 3.62 -13.39
CA SER A 51 2.30 2.80 -13.79
C SER A 51 3.61 3.25 -13.10
N ILE A 52 3.81 4.56 -12.95
CA ILE A 52 4.93 5.15 -12.22
C ILE A 52 4.92 4.69 -10.76
N LYS A 53 3.80 4.81 -10.04
CA LYS A 53 3.73 4.32 -8.65
C LYS A 53 4.03 2.83 -8.55
N MET A 54 3.53 2.03 -9.49
CA MET A 54 3.79 0.58 -9.49
C MET A 54 5.28 0.28 -9.63
N ALA A 55 6.04 1.08 -10.37
CA ALA A 55 7.49 0.93 -10.47
C ALA A 55 8.27 1.11 -9.13
N HIS A 56 7.65 1.70 -8.10
CA HIS A 56 8.30 2.05 -6.83
C HIS A 56 7.77 1.31 -5.59
N VAL A 57 6.85 0.35 -5.74
CA VAL A 57 6.25 -0.35 -4.59
C VAL A 57 6.40 -1.86 -4.70
N SER A 58 6.43 -2.56 -3.58
CA SER A 58 6.42 -4.03 -3.55
C SER A 58 5.01 -4.61 -3.63
N ASN A 59 4.91 -5.92 -3.91
CA ASN A 59 3.63 -6.63 -3.81
C ASN A 59 3.17 -6.79 -2.35
N ASN A 60 4.10 -6.91 -1.39
CA ASN A 60 3.75 -7.00 0.03
C ASN A 60 3.09 -5.71 0.51
N TYR A 61 3.60 -4.54 0.09
CA TYR A 61 2.98 -3.26 0.36
C TYR A 61 1.55 -3.17 -0.19
N LEU A 62 1.34 -3.62 -1.44
CA LEU A 62 0.01 -3.61 -2.05
C LEU A 62 -0.96 -4.56 -1.34
N GLU A 63 -0.52 -5.77 -1.03
CA GLU A 63 -1.31 -6.77 -0.30
C GLU A 63 -1.75 -6.23 1.06
N ASN A 64 -0.80 -5.75 1.87
CA ASN A 64 -1.11 -5.21 3.18
C ASN A 64 -1.95 -3.93 3.09
N SER A 65 -1.75 -3.10 2.06
CA SER A 65 -2.59 -1.92 1.84
C SER A 65 -4.05 -2.29 1.54
N ILE A 66 -4.30 -3.36 0.77
CA ILE A 66 -5.66 -3.86 0.50
C ILE A 66 -6.28 -4.44 1.77
N ARG A 67 -5.52 -5.25 2.53
CA ARG A 67 -6.03 -5.93 3.73
C ARG A 67 -6.30 -4.98 4.88
N LEU A 68 -5.39 -4.03 5.13
CA LEU A 68 -5.43 -3.16 6.30
C LEU A 68 -6.14 -1.83 6.03
N GLY A 69 -6.29 -1.45 4.76
CA GLY A 69 -6.84 -0.16 4.38
C GLY A 69 -6.08 1.00 5.00
N ARG A 70 -6.78 2.10 5.24
CA ARG A 70 -6.28 3.25 6.01
C ARG A 70 -7.34 3.61 7.07
N PRO A 71 -7.28 3.04 8.29
CA PRO A 71 -8.27 3.30 9.34
C PRO A 71 -8.46 4.81 9.59
N GLY A 72 -9.71 5.26 9.73
CA GLY A 72 -10.03 6.70 9.85
C GLY A 72 -9.90 7.49 8.53
N ARG A 73 -9.67 6.83 7.39
CA ARG A 73 -9.63 7.43 6.05
C ARG A 73 -10.57 6.68 5.10
N ILE A 74 -10.76 7.23 3.91
CA ILE A 74 -11.70 6.70 2.91
C ILE A 74 -11.29 5.36 2.29
N MET A 75 -10.00 4.99 2.35
CA MET A 75 -9.52 3.71 1.81
C MET A 75 -9.91 2.58 2.77
N PRO A 76 -10.91 1.74 2.43
CA PRO A 76 -11.40 0.70 3.32
C PRO A 76 -10.39 -0.45 3.46
N ALA A 77 -10.59 -1.26 4.49
CA ALA A 77 -9.86 -2.49 4.70
C ALA A 77 -10.65 -3.69 4.12
N TYR A 78 -9.96 -4.63 3.50
CA TYR A 78 -10.55 -5.86 2.97
C TYR A 78 -9.97 -7.13 3.64
N PRO A 79 -10.08 -7.30 4.97
CA PRO A 79 -9.49 -8.45 5.67
C PRO A 79 -10.14 -9.79 5.29
N GLY A 80 -11.37 -9.76 4.76
CA GLY A 80 -12.11 -10.96 4.33
C GLY A 80 -11.82 -11.42 2.90
N MET A 81 -11.02 -10.70 2.12
CA MET A 81 -10.61 -11.18 0.78
C MET A 81 -9.61 -12.33 0.90
N SER A 82 -9.83 -13.38 0.11
CA SER A 82 -8.88 -14.49 0.03
C SER A 82 -7.58 -14.04 -0.63
N ASP A 83 -6.48 -14.76 -0.35
CA ASP A 83 -5.18 -14.50 -0.96
C ASP A 83 -5.28 -14.52 -2.49
N ALA A 84 -6.05 -15.46 -3.05
CA ALA A 84 -6.26 -15.56 -4.49
C ALA A 84 -6.95 -14.30 -5.07
N GLN A 85 -7.90 -13.70 -4.35
CA GLN A 85 -8.56 -12.46 -4.76
C GLN A 85 -7.61 -11.27 -4.69
N VAL A 86 -6.89 -11.11 -3.57
CA VAL A 86 -5.92 -10.01 -3.40
C VAL A 86 -4.83 -10.09 -4.48
N GLN A 87 -4.27 -11.28 -4.71
CA GLN A 87 -3.26 -11.48 -5.74
C GLN A 87 -3.81 -11.27 -7.17
N ALA A 88 -5.08 -11.57 -7.42
CA ALA A 88 -5.72 -11.26 -8.71
C ALA A 88 -5.82 -9.75 -8.95
N ILE A 89 -6.24 -8.98 -7.94
CA ILE A 89 -6.27 -7.52 -8.00
C ILE A 89 -4.85 -6.96 -8.23
N ILE A 90 -3.85 -7.45 -7.47
CA ILE A 90 -2.46 -7.01 -7.62
C ILE A 90 -1.96 -7.30 -9.04
N ARG A 91 -2.20 -8.50 -9.59
CA ARG A 91 -1.80 -8.83 -10.98
C ARG A 91 -2.43 -7.88 -12.00
N TYR A 92 -3.72 -7.54 -11.82
CA TYR A 92 -4.40 -6.60 -12.71
C TYR A 92 -3.78 -5.20 -12.64
N ILE A 93 -3.61 -4.62 -11.45
CA ILE A 93 -2.98 -3.30 -11.28
C ILE A 93 -1.52 -3.31 -11.81
N ARG A 94 -0.79 -4.41 -11.62
CA ARG A 94 0.58 -4.58 -12.13
C ARG A 94 0.65 -4.63 -13.65
N SER A 95 -0.40 -5.08 -14.33
CA SER A 95 -0.44 -5.12 -15.79
C SER A 95 -0.38 -3.75 -16.47
N TRP A 96 -0.59 -2.67 -15.72
CA TRP A 96 -0.46 -1.29 -16.22
C TRP A 96 0.99 -0.78 -16.23
N SER A 97 1.93 -1.55 -15.67
CA SER A 97 3.34 -1.19 -15.55
C SER A 97 4.23 -2.29 -16.12
N ASP A 98 5.17 -1.91 -16.97
CA ASP A 98 6.19 -2.84 -17.50
C ASP A 98 7.33 -3.12 -16.50
N GLN A 99 7.38 -2.39 -15.38
CA GLN A 99 8.41 -2.57 -14.36
C GLN A 99 8.06 -3.71 -13.40
N PRO A 100 9.04 -4.58 -13.05
CA PRO A 100 8.82 -5.62 -12.05
C PRO A 100 8.57 -5.00 -10.68
N ALA A 101 7.87 -5.74 -9.81
CA ALA A 101 7.67 -5.33 -8.43
C ALA A 101 9.03 -5.17 -7.71
N LYS A 102 9.18 -4.08 -6.97
CA LYS A 102 10.36 -3.87 -6.13
C LYS A 102 10.37 -4.87 -4.96
N ILE A 103 11.57 -5.26 -4.56
CA ILE A 103 11.81 -6.11 -3.39
C ILE A 103 12.61 -5.28 -2.41
N PHE A 104 12.15 -5.23 -1.17
CA PHE A 104 12.78 -4.46 -0.10
C PHE A 104 13.05 -5.38 1.09
N SER A 105 14.13 -5.10 1.81
CA SER A 105 14.41 -5.77 3.09
C SER A 105 13.34 -5.42 4.12
N SER A 106 13.02 -6.38 4.99
CA SER A 106 12.17 -6.18 6.17
C SER A 106 12.96 -5.72 7.40
N GLU A 107 14.27 -5.54 7.26
CA GLU A 107 15.11 -5.02 8.34
C GLU A 107 14.71 -3.60 8.73
N THR A 108 14.68 -3.37 10.04
CA THR A 108 14.48 -2.04 10.60
C THR A 108 15.71 -1.17 10.37
N ILE A 109 15.50 0.10 10.08
CA ILE A 109 16.57 1.09 9.94
C ILE A 109 16.84 1.74 11.29
N ALA A 110 18.09 1.68 11.75
CA ALA A 110 18.53 2.44 12.92
C ALA A 110 18.67 3.93 12.56
N GLY A 111 18.09 4.80 13.38
CA GLY A 111 18.16 6.25 13.21
C GLY A 111 17.99 6.99 14.53
N ASP A 112 18.50 8.22 14.59
CA ASP A 112 18.33 9.14 15.71
C ASP A 112 16.97 9.85 15.60
N LEU A 113 16.07 9.59 16.56
CA LEU A 113 14.73 10.18 16.56
C LEU A 113 14.74 11.70 16.71
N ALA A 114 15.65 12.25 17.51
CA ALA A 114 15.72 13.69 17.75
C ALA A 114 16.24 14.42 16.50
N ASN A 115 17.24 13.84 15.83
CA ASN A 115 17.70 14.36 14.55
C ASN A 115 16.62 14.23 13.47
N GLY A 116 15.99 13.06 13.38
CA GLY A 116 14.90 12.77 12.44
C GLY A 116 13.74 13.76 12.56
N GLU A 117 13.34 14.09 13.80
CA GLU A 117 12.31 15.09 14.08
C GLU A 117 12.68 16.48 13.52
N GLN A 118 13.93 16.91 13.71
CA GLN A 118 14.40 18.21 13.21
C GLN A 118 14.34 18.28 11.67
N HIS A 119 14.82 17.24 10.99
CA HIS A 119 14.77 17.15 9.54
C HIS A 119 13.33 17.07 9.02
N TYR A 120 12.48 16.30 9.69
CA TYR A 120 11.06 16.15 9.38
C TYR A 120 10.31 17.49 9.50
N LYS A 121 10.45 18.20 10.63
CA LYS A 121 9.82 19.50 10.86
C LYS A 121 10.24 20.52 9.80
N LYS A 122 11.51 20.51 9.40
CA LYS A 122 12.06 21.46 8.42
C LYS A 122 11.59 21.21 6.98
N ARG A 123 11.27 19.96 6.60
CA ARG A 123 11.09 19.59 5.18
C ARG A 123 9.79 18.85 4.87
N CYS A 124 9.28 18.06 5.82
CA CYS A 124 8.16 17.13 5.60
C CYS A 124 6.85 17.68 6.17
N ALA A 125 6.92 18.27 7.37
CA ALA A 125 5.73 18.70 8.13
C ALA A 125 4.88 19.76 7.42
N LYS A 126 5.47 20.53 6.49
CA LYS A 126 4.72 21.49 5.67
C LYS A 126 3.62 20.84 4.83
N CYS A 127 3.76 19.57 4.48
CA CYS A 127 2.76 18.81 3.73
C CYS A 127 2.17 17.68 4.60
N HIS A 128 3.01 16.98 5.35
CA HIS A 128 2.55 15.84 6.14
C HIS A 128 2.05 16.20 7.53
N ALA A 129 2.01 17.50 7.89
CA ALA A 129 1.75 18.00 9.24
C ALA A 129 2.81 17.54 10.26
N ASN A 130 2.88 18.19 11.43
CA ASN A 130 3.86 17.84 12.46
C ASN A 130 3.66 16.43 13.02
N ASP A 131 2.41 15.96 13.05
CA ASP A 131 2.00 14.66 13.57
C ASP A 131 1.92 13.57 12.49
N GLY A 132 2.25 13.88 11.22
CA GLY A 132 2.15 12.94 10.11
C GLY A 132 0.73 12.68 9.58
N SER A 133 -0.29 13.37 10.11
CA SER A 133 -1.69 13.18 9.70
C SER A 133 -1.96 13.64 8.27
N GLY A 134 -1.10 14.54 7.77
CA GLY A 134 -1.38 15.31 6.56
C GLY A 134 -2.50 16.32 6.74
N GLU A 135 -3.01 16.60 7.95
CA GLU A 135 -4.11 17.55 8.16
C GLU A 135 -3.63 18.95 8.56
N GLY A 136 -4.55 19.94 8.57
CA GLY A 136 -4.25 21.30 9.02
C GLY A 136 -3.32 22.04 8.06
N ASP A 137 -2.24 22.61 8.58
CA ASP A 137 -1.22 23.29 7.75
C ASP A 137 -0.50 22.32 6.79
N GLY A 138 -0.61 21.00 7.03
CA GLY A 138 -0.11 19.94 6.15
C GLY A 138 -0.97 19.75 4.90
N THR A 139 -2.31 19.73 5.03
CA THR A 139 -3.23 19.83 3.89
C THR A 139 -4.54 20.47 4.31
N GLY A 140 -4.99 21.42 3.49
CA GLY A 140 -6.20 22.22 3.71
C GLY A 140 -7.53 21.46 3.55
N VAL A 141 -7.67 20.29 4.18
CA VAL A 141 -8.95 19.56 4.28
C VAL A 141 -9.76 19.91 5.53
N THR A 142 -9.19 20.63 6.50
CA THR A 142 -9.99 21.17 7.61
C THR A 142 -10.68 22.47 7.17
N LYS A 143 -11.90 22.29 6.67
CA LYS A 143 -12.94 23.31 6.44
C LYS A 143 -12.85 24.09 5.11
N SER A 144 -13.71 23.70 4.19
CA SER A 144 -14.43 24.59 3.25
C SER A 144 -13.62 25.41 2.23
N ARG A 145 -12.34 25.13 1.96
CA ARG A 145 -11.61 25.88 0.92
C ARG A 145 -11.82 25.30 -0.48
N LYS A 146 -12.07 26.18 -1.46
CA LYS A 146 -12.04 25.86 -2.89
C LYS A 146 -10.72 25.15 -3.22
N ARG A 147 -10.82 24.02 -3.92
CA ARG A 147 -9.78 23.02 -4.29
C ARG A 147 -8.60 23.60 -5.11
N LYS A 148 -7.90 24.62 -4.60
CA LYS A 148 -6.81 25.26 -5.36
C LYS A 148 -5.46 24.56 -5.18
N PHE A 149 -5.35 23.62 -4.24
CA PHE A 149 -4.22 22.69 -4.12
C PHE A 149 -4.76 21.27 -4.01
N LEU A 150 -4.68 20.50 -5.11
CA LEU A 150 -5.05 19.09 -5.20
C LEU A 150 -3.95 18.16 -4.63
N ILE A 151 -3.09 18.68 -3.75
CA ILE A 151 -2.01 17.91 -3.16
C ILE A 151 -2.51 17.44 -1.80
N MET A 152 -2.92 16.18 -1.72
CA MET A 152 -3.29 15.50 -0.47
C MET A 152 -2.22 14.45 -0.17
N PRO A 153 -1.11 14.82 0.49
CA PRO A 153 -0.16 13.89 1.07
C PRO A 153 -0.88 12.83 1.90
N ALA A 154 -0.31 11.63 1.86
CA ALA A 154 -0.78 10.54 2.69
C ALA A 154 -0.66 10.91 4.18
N ALA A 155 -1.62 10.44 4.96
CA ALA A 155 -1.51 10.35 6.42
C ALA A 155 -0.46 9.29 6.75
N ILE A 156 0.80 9.70 6.85
CA ILE A 156 1.94 8.81 7.09
C ILE A 156 2.01 8.32 8.53
N ASN A 157 1.27 8.93 9.44
CA ASN A 157 1.06 8.42 10.80
C ASN A 157 0.03 7.28 10.88
N ASN A 158 -0.69 7.01 9.78
CA ASN A 158 -1.79 6.04 9.78
C ASN A 158 -1.27 4.62 10.04
N SER A 159 -1.90 3.92 11.00
CA SER A 159 -1.49 2.57 11.37
C SER A 159 -1.53 1.57 10.21
N GLY A 160 -2.56 1.65 9.35
CA GLY A 160 -2.69 0.77 8.19
C GLY A 160 -1.62 1.03 7.14
N TYR A 161 -1.17 2.28 7.00
CA TYR A 161 -0.02 2.63 6.17
C TYR A 161 1.28 2.08 6.76
N LEU A 162 1.60 2.42 8.01
CA LEU A 162 2.87 2.01 8.63
C LEU A 162 2.97 0.49 8.82
N GLU A 163 1.86 -0.23 9.00
CA GLU A 163 1.87 -1.70 9.00
C GLU A 163 2.05 -2.30 7.60
N SER A 164 1.74 -1.55 6.54
CA SER A 164 1.86 -2.03 5.16
C SER A 164 3.22 -1.81 4.51
N VAL A 165 4.03 -0.89 5.04
CA VAL A 165 5.27 -0.43 4.40
C VAL A 165 6.48 -0.83 5.24
N THR A 166 7.61 -1.20 4.62
CA THR A 166 8.89 -1.45 5.33
C THR A 166 9.72 -0.16 5.51
N ASP A 167 10.75 -0.19 6.34
CA ASP A 167 11.62 0.98 6.55
C ASP A 167 12.38 1.32 5.27
N GLN A 168 12.84 0.30 4.54
CA GLN A 168 13.51 0.46 3.26
C GLN A 168 12.56 1.02 2.19
N GLU A 169 11.27 0.66 2.23
CA GLU A 169 10.27 1.26 1.35
C GLU A 169 9.99 2.73 1.69
N ILE A 170 9.91 3.10 2.97
CA ILE A 170 9.78 4.52 3.36
C ILE A 170 11.02 5.29 2.89
N ARG A 171 12.22 4.71 3.07
CA ARG A 171 13.47 5.29 2.59
C ARG A 171 13.43 5.52 1.08
N GLU A 172 13.02 4.51 0.30
CA GLU A 172 12.86 4.63 -1.15
C GLU A 172 11.87 5.74 -1.52
N ILE A 173 10.71 5.84 -0.84
CA ILE A 173 9.72 6.90 -1.08
C ILE A 173 10.32 8.30 -0.83
N ILE A 174 11.23 8.45 0.13
CA ILE A 174 11.88 9.73 0.45
C ILE A 174 12.94 10.13 -0.59
N ILE A 175 13.64 9.16 -1.20
CA ILE A 175 14.75 9.43 -2.13
C ILE A 175 14.34 9.34 -3.60
N ALA A 176 13.29 8.59 -3.94
CA ALA A 176 12.85 8.42 -5.31
C ALA A 176 12.34 9.74 -5.88
N ASP A 177 12.73 10.04 -7.11
CA ASP A 177 12.10 11.09 -7.88
C ASP A 177 10.86 10.55 -8.56
N ARG A 178 9.72 11.21 -8.33
CA ARG A 178 8.40 10.70 -8.67
C ARG A 178 7.57 11.79 -9.33
N ASP A 179 7.63 11.85 -10.65
CA ASP A 179 6.90 12.85 -11.44
C ASP A 179 5.37 12.76 -11.30
N ASP A 180 4.87 11.59 -10.88
CA ASP A 180 3.46 11.33 -10.57
C ASP A 180 3.02 11.89 -9.20
N SER A 181 3.98 12.45 -8.44
CA SER A 181 3.78 13.05 -7.13
C SER A 181 4.31 14.48 -7.09
N LYS A 182 3.79 15.28 -6.16
CA LYS A 182 4.36 16.59 -5.81
C LYS A 182 5.27 16.52 -4.57
N MET A 183 5.51 15.30 -4.04
CA MET A 183 6.48 15.06 -2.99
C MET A 183 7.90 15.15 -3.57
N PRO A 184 8.73 16.11 -3.14
CA PRO A 184 10.07 16.28 -3.69
C PRO A 184 11.01 15.17 -3.19
N THR A 185 11.92 14.71 -4.06
CA THR A 185 13.04 13.85 -3.64
C THR A 185 13.95 14.57 -2.63
N MET A 186 14.42 13.82 -1.61
CA MET A 186 15.44 14.24 -0.65
C MET A 186 16.84 13.75 -0.99
N GLN A 187 17.01 13.00 -2.09
CA GLN A 187 18.33 12.58 -2.54
C GLN A 187 19.21 13.82 -2.82
N GLY A 188 20.42 13.83 -2.24
CA GLY A 188 21.35 14.97 -2.34
C GLY A 188 20.96 16.19 -1.49
N LYS A 189 19.80 16.19 -0.80
CA LYS A 189 19.39 17.25 0.15
C LYS A 189 19.58 16.84 1.61
N LEU A 190 19.63 15.54 1.85
CA LEU A 190 19.94 14.89 3.12
C LEU A 190 21.00 13.81 2.86
N THR A 191 21.85 13.57 3.85
CA THR A 191 22.76 12.42 3.87
C THR A 191 21.99 11.12 4.10
N ASP A 192 22.61 9.98 3.82
CA ASP A 192 21.99 8.67 4.06
C ASP A 192 21.58 8.47 5.52
N GLN A 193 22.39 8.95 6.47
CA GLN A 193 22.06 8.86 7.89
C GLN A 193 20.89 9.79 8.26
N GLU A 194 20.86 11.02 7.76
CA GLU A 194 19.73 11.93 8.00
C GLU A 194 18.42 11.39 7.42
N ILE A 195 18.47 10.67 6.29
CA ILE A 195 17.30 9.97 5.74
C ILE A 195 16.88 8.84 6.67
N ASN A 196 17.82 8.03 7.17
CA ASN A 196 17.54 6.95 8.12
C ASN A 196 16.90 7.49 9.41
N ASP A 197 17.38 8.62 9.91
CA ASP A 197 16.82 9.32 11.07
C ASP A 197 15.37 9.76 10.81
N VAL A 198 15.09 10.32 9.62
CA VAL A 198 13.72 10.66 9.21
C VAL A 198 12.83 9.42 9.13
N VAL A 199 13.32 8.30 8.60
CA VAL A 199 12.55 7.03 8.57
C VAL A 199 12.19 6.59 9.99
N ALA A 200 13.16 6.58 10.90
CA ALA A 200 12.95 6.23 12.30
C ALA A 200 11.92 7.16 12.97
N TYR A 201 11.98 8.47 12.70
CA TYR A 201 11.00 9.42 13.20
C TYR A 201 9.60 9.20 12.60
N VAL A 202 9.47 8.95 11.29
CA VAL A 202 8.18 8.64 10.66
C VAL A 202 7.53 7.40 11.29
N ARG A 203 8.33 6.39 11.69
CA ARG A 203 7.84 5.24 12.44
C ARG A 203 7.29 5.59 13.81
N SER A 204 7.92 6.54 14.51
CA SER A 204 7.46 6.97 15.84
C SER A 204 6.14 7.74 15.81
N LEU A 205 5.75 8.29 14.65
CA LEU A 205 4.48 9.00 14.47
C LEU A 205 3.25 8.09 14.48
N LYS A 206 3.40 6.75 14.48
CA LYS A 206 2.28 5.81 14.39
C LYS A 206 1.22 6.09 15.46
N VAL A 207 0.01 6.43 15.02
CA VAL A 207 -1.16 6.51 15.90
C VAL A 207 -1.88 5.15 15.97
N ALA A 208 -2.51 4.86 17.10
CA ALA A 208 -3.32 3.65 17.26
C ALA A 208 -4.55 3.68 16.32
N LYS A 209 -5.05 2.49 15.95
CA LYS A 209 -6.32 2.36 15.22
C LYS A 209 -7.43 2.98 16.07
N PRO A 210 -8.22 3.95 15.57
CA PRO A 210 -9.35 4.47 16.32
C PRO A 210 -10.31 3.33 16.65
N ALA A 211 -10.83 3.30 17.87
CA ALA A 211 -11.88 2.37 18.24
C ALA A 211 -13.12 2.64 17.37
N TYR A 212 -13.79 1.58 16.92
CA TYR A 212 -14.91 1.66 15.96
C TYR A 212 -16.15 2.40 16.51
N GLU A 213 -16.11 2.87 17.76
CA GLU A 213 -17.23 3.43 18.52
C GLU A 213 -17.46 4.93 18.30
N GLU A 214 -16.54 5.66 17.64
CA GLU A 214 -16.64 7.13 17.54
C GLU A 214 -17.44 7.66 16.33
N TYR A 215 -18.04 6.78 15.52
CA TYR A 215 -18.80 7.17 14.32
C TYR A 215 -20.16 6.48 14.18
N LEU A 216 -20.79 6.09 15.30
CA LEU A 216 -22.21 5.72 15.37
C LEU A 216 -23.05 6.87 15.94
#